data_AF-E1K0F8-F1
#
_entry.id   AF-E1K0F8-F1
#
_cell.length_a   1.000
_cell.length_b   1.000
_cell.length_c   1.000
_cell.angle_alpha   90.00
_cell.angle_beta   90.00
_cell.angle_gamma   90.00
#
_symmetry.space_group_name_H-M   'P 1'
#
loop_
_entity.id
_entity.type
_entity.pdbx_description
1 polymer ?
#
loop_
_entity_poly.entity_id
_entity_poly.type
_entity_poly.pdbx_seq_one_letter_code
_entity_poly.pdbx_strand_id
1 'polypeptide(L)'
;MLKVVDRRKRGQQGFTLIEIIAVLVILGVLAVVAVPKYFDLQDEARRSAARGLIAAAQSQLSMGYAAMKLNSALSLDPTNECTKVAVSGGGNVFCPGNTSVDDWKKNILIRANINGMPDADTQTGYWNSPE
;
A
#
# COMPACT_ATOMS: atom_id res chain seq x y z
N MET A 1 -63.42 11.47 45.35
CA MET A 1 -62.01 11.81 45.57
C MET A 1 -61.24 11.44 44.31
N LEU A 2 -60.81 12.41 43.51
CA LEU A 2 -59.98 12.16 42.32
C LEU A 2 -58.96 13.31 42.20
N LYS A 3 -57.67 13.00 42.39
CA LYS A 3 -56.58 13.94 42.20
C LYS A 3 -56.17 13.91 40.72
N VAL A 4 -56.31 15.04 40.04
CA VAL A 4 -55.76 15.26 38.70
C VAL A 4 -54.24 15.32 38.82
N VAL A 5 -53.55 14.40 38.16
CA VAL A 5 -52.09 14.38 38.04
C VAL A 5 -51.71 15.28 36.86
N ASP A 6 -51.13 16.44 37.15
CA ASP A 6 -50.66 17.37 36.13
C ASP A 6 -49.32 16.89 35.53
N ARG A 7 -49.33 16.52 34.24
CA ARG A 7 -48.13 16.06 33.53
C ARG A 7 -47.30 17.27 33.09
N ARG A 8 -46.26 17.61 33.86
CA ARG A 8 -45.20 18.55 33.44
C ARG A 8 -44.59 18.08 32.11
N LYS A 9 -44.90 18.77 31.00
CA LYS A 9 -44.17 18.62 29.73
C LYS A 9 -42.70 18.97 30.00
N ARG A 10 -41.82 17.97 30.00
CA ARG A 10 -40.37 18.20 29.90
C ARG A 10 -40.14 18.94 28.58
N GLY A 11 -39.66 20.18 28.66
CA GLY A 11 -39.41 21.02 27.50
C GLY A 11 -38.44 20.32 26.56
N GLN A 12 -38.89 20.00 25.36
CA GLN A 12 -38.01 19.61 24.27
C GLN A 12 -37.28 20.88 23.84
N GLN A 13 -36.04 21.04 24.29
CA GLN A 13 -35.11 22.02 23.74
C GLN A 13 -34.68 21.48 22.38
N GLY A 14 -35.28 21.99 21.30
CA GLY A 14 -34.83 21.71 19.95
C GLY A 14 -33.51 22.42 19.65
N PHE A 15 -32.66 21.80 18.83
CA PHE A 15 -31.47 22.44 18.27
C PHE A 15 -31.87 23.71 17.51
N THR A 16 -31.10 24.77 17.69
CA THR A 16 -31.36 26.03 16.99
C THR A 16 -30.82 25.96 15.57
N LEU A 17 -31.45 26.66 14.62
CA LEU A 17 -31.00 26.72 13.23
C LEU A 17 -29.56 27.25 13.12
N ILE A 18 -29.21 28.21 13.99
CA ILE A 18 -27.86 28.78 14.06
C ILE A 18 -26.81 27.76 14.52
N GLU A 19 -27.18 26.82 15.39
CA GLU A 19 -26.27 25.79 15.89
C GLU A 19 -25.89 24.79 14.79
N ILE A 20 -26.85 24.42 13.94
CA ILE A 20 -26.57 23.58 12.76
C ILE A 20 -25.74 24.33 11.72
N ILE A 21 -26.02 25.62 11.48
CA ILE A 21 -25.24 26.44 10.53
C ILE A 21 -23.79 26.60 11.00
N ALA A 22 -23.56 26.91 12.28
CA ALA A 22 -22.22 27.04 12.83
C ALA A 22 -21.40 25.75 12.67
N VAL A 23 -22.01 24.58 12.90
CA VAL A 23 -21.35 23.28 12.71
C VAL A 23 -21.01 23.02 11.24
N LEU A 24 -21.93 23.29 10.31
CA LEU A 24 -21.68 23.10 8.88
C LEU A 24 -20.56 24.01 8.36
N VAL A 25 -20.46 25.24 8.86
CA VAL A 25 -19.36 26.15 8.52
C VAL A 25 -18.03 25.60 9.00
N ILE A 26 -17.95 25.12 10.25
CA ILE A 26 -16.71 24.52 10.79
C ILE A 26 -16.34 23.26 10.00
N LEU A 27 -17.28 22.35 9.75
CA LEU A 27 -17.05 21.14 8.96
C LEU A 27 -16.64 21.46 7.52
N GLY A 28 -17.21 22.51 6.92
CA GLY A 28 -16.85 22.96 5.58
C GLY A 28 -15.39 23.41 5.48
N VAL A 29 -14.92 24.21 6.44
CA VAL A 29 -13.51 24.66 6.48
C VAL A 29 -12.57 23.47 6.70
N LEU A 30 -12.90 22.57 7.63
CA LEU A 30 -12.08 21.38 7.90
C LEU A 30 -11.99 20.45 6.69
N ALA A 31 -13.10 20.25 5.97
CA ALA A 31 -13.14 19.39 4.80
C ALA A 31 -12.22 19.90 3.67
N VAL A 32 -12.25 21.21 3.38
CA VAL A 32 -11.42 21.80 2.31
C VAL A 32 -9.92 21.58 2.56
N VAL A 33 -9.47 21.65 3.81
CA VAL A 33 -8.05 21.43 4.16
C VAL A 33 -7.71 19.93 4.26
N ALA A 34 -8.63 19.09 4.75
CA ALA A 34 -8.37 17.68 4.98
C ALA A 34 -8.36 16.84 3.69
N VAL A 35 -9.23 17.15 2.73
CA VAL A 35 -9.40 16.37 1.49
C VAL A 35 -8.12 16.26 0.65
N PRO A 36 -7.39 17.34 0.29
CA PRO A 36 -6.19 17.21 -0.54
C PRO A 36 -5.10 16.38 0.16
N LYS A 37 -4.89 16.61 1.46
CA LYS A 37 -3.94 15.84 2.26
C LYS A 37 -4.30 14.35 2.34
N TYR A 38 -5.59 14.02 2.38
CA TYR A 38 -6.04 12.63 2.38
C TYR A 38 -5.69 11.89 1.08
N PHE A 39 -5.74 12.56 -0.08
CA PHE A 39 -5.30 11.97 -1.34
C PHE A 39 -3.78 11.75 -1.37
N ASP A 40 -3.00 12.76 -0.97
CA ASP A 40 -1.53 12.64 -0.91
C ASP A 40 -1.09 11.49 0.01
N LEU A 41 -1.75 11.34 1.17
CA LEU A 41 -1.47 10.25 2.10
C LEU A 41 -1.81 8.87 1.53
N GLN A 42 -2.89 8.75 0.76
CA GLN A 42 -3.24 7.49 0.09
C GLN A 42 -2.20 7.11 -0.97
N ASP A 43 -1.73 8.07 -1.75
CA ASP A 43 -0.72 7.82 -2.79
C ASP A 43 0.64 7.48 -2.18
N GLU A 44 1.03 8.14 -1.08
CA GLU A 44 2.25 7.77 -0.35
C GLU A 44 2.11 6.39 0.32
N ALA A 45 0.95 6.08 0.91
CA ALA A 45 0.68 4.75 1.47
C ALA A 45 0.78 3.65 0.40
N ARG A 46 0.29 3.93 -0.80
CA ARG A 46 0.46 3.07 -1.96
C ARG A 46 1.95 2.89 -2.31
N ARG A 47 2.69 3.99 -2.52
CA ARG A 47 4.13 3.91 -2.82
C ARG A 47 4.91 3.12 -1.78
N SER A 48 4.60 3.33 -0.50
CA SER A 48 5.21 2.60 0.62
C SER A 48 4.89 1.09 0.56
N ALA A 49 3.63 0.71 0.32
CA ALA A 49 3.24 -0.68 0.16
C ALA A 49 3.94 -1.35 -1.04
N ALA A 50 4.04 -0.66 -2.18
CA ALA A 50 4.78 -1.16 -3.35
C ALA A 50 6.28 -1.38 -3.04
N ARG A 51 6.92 -0.47 -2.30
CA ARG A 51 8.30 -0.68 -1.80
C ARG A 51 8.40 -1.89 -0.87
N GLY A 52 7.39 -2.11 -0.03
CA GLY A 52 7.29 -3.31 0.80
C GLY A 52 7.24 -4.60 -0.03
N LEU A 53 6.49 -4.60 -1.14
CA LEU A 53 6.47 -5.74 -2.07
C LEU A 53 7.85 -6.01 -2.70
N ILE A 54 8.62 -4.97 -3.03
CA ILE A 54 10.00 -5.13 -3.54
C ILE A 54 10.89 -5.79 -2.49
N ALA A 55 10.82 -5.35 -1.23
CA ALA A 55 11.62 -5.94 -0.15
C ALA A 55 11.26 -7.43 0.08
N ALA A 56 9.97 -7.75 0.01
CA ALA A 56 9.50 -9.13 0.08
C ALA A 56 10.00 -9.96 -1.12
N ALA A 57 9.99 -9.40 -2.33
CA ALA A 57 10.51 -10.03 -3.54
C ALA A 57 12.02 -10.30 -3.44
N GLN A 58 12.81 -9.32 -2.99
CA GLN A 58 14.26 -9.47 -2.75
C GLN A 58 14.57 -10.59 -1.76
N SER A 59 13.75 -10.72 -0.71
CA SER A 59 13.89 -11.78 0.28
C SER A 59 13.60 -13.15 -0.33
N GLN A 60 12.51 -13.28 -1.07
CA GLN A 60 12.15 -14.53 -1.78
C GLN A 60 13.22 -14.94 -2.79
N LEU A 61 13.73 -13.98 -3.56
CA LEU A 61 14.84 -14.17 -4.50
C LEU A 61 16.10 -14.70 -3.83
N SER A 62 16.49 -14.10 -2.70
CA SER A 62 17.67 -14.51 -1.94
C SER A 62 17.54 -15.95 -1.45
N MET A 63 16.36 -16.33 -0.98
CA MET A 63 16.07 -17.69 -0.52
C MET A 63 16.04 -18.70 -1.68
N GLY A 64 15.35 -18.37 -2.78
CA GLY A 64 15.28 -19.22 -3.97
C GLY A 64 16.66 -19.44 -4.59
N TYR A 65 17.45 -18.38 -4.73
CA TYR A 65 18.81 -18.47 -5.23
C TYR A 65 19.72 -19.30 -4.32
N ALA A 66 19.62 -19.15 -3.00
CA ALA A 66 20.36 -19.99 -2.05
C ALA A 66 19.99 -21.47 -2.20
N ALA A 67 18.69 -21.79 -2.35
CA ALA A 67 18.23 -23.15 -2.59
C ALA A 67 18.78 -23.73 -3.91
N MET A 68 18.90 -22.93 -4.97
CA MET A 68 19.51 -23.36 -6.23
C MET A 68 21.01 -23.64 -6.08
N LYS A 69 21.75 -22.79 -5.35
CA LYS A 69 23.18 -23.01 -5.05
C LYS A 69 23.37 -24.34 -4.30
N LEU A 70 22.49 -24.67 -3.35
CA LEU A 70 22.57 -25.93 -2.59
C LEU A 70 22.24 -27.16 -3.44
N ASN A 71 21.27 -27.07 -4.34
CA ASN A 71 20.80 -28.19 -5.15
C ASN A 71 21.68 -28.47 -6.39
N SER A 72 22.85 -27.83 -6.51
CA SER A 72 23.76 -27.96 -7.66
C SER A 72 23.03 -27.80 -9.00
N ALA A 73 22.11 -26.83 -9.07
CA ALA A 73 21.32 -26.59 -10.27
C ALA A 73 22.26 -26.31 -11.46
N LEU A 74 22.05 -27.00 -12.57
CA LEU A 74 22.87 -26.89 -13.80
C LEU A 74 22.86 -25.48 -14.43
N SER A 75 21.97 -24.61 -13.96
CA SER A 75 21.95 -23.18 -14.28
C SER A 75 21.50 -22.38 -13.05
N LEU A 76 22.42 -21.63 -12.45
CA LEU A 76 22.12 -20.62 -11.43
C LEU A 76 21.66 -19.34 -12.12
N ASP A 77 20.46 -19.36 -12.70
CA ASP A 77 19.86 -18.15 -13.29
C ASP A 77 18.86 -17.52 -12.29
N PRO A 78 19.25 -16.44 -11.58
CA PRO A 78 18.35 -15.77 -10.65
C PRO A 78 17.13 -15.15 -11.34
N THR A 79 17.14 -15.00 -12.67
CA THR A 79 15.98 -14.55 -13.45
C THR A 79 14.81 -15.52 -13.33
N ASN A 80 15.08 -16.82 -13.33
CA ASN A 80 14.07 -17.88 -13.22
C ASN A 80 13.48 -17.99 -11.80
N GLU A 81 14.20 -17.52 -10.77
CA GLU A 81 13.64 -17.44 -9.42
C GLU A 81 12.82 -16.17 -9.24
N CYS A 82 13.16 -15.08 -9.95
CA CYS A 82 12.38 -13.84 -9.87
C CYS A 82 10.96 -14.02 -10.39
N THR A 83 10.80 -14.80 -11.46
CA THR A 83 9.47 -15.10 -12.01
C THR A 83 8.62 -15.99 -11.09
N LYS A 84 9.22 -16.60 -10.06
CA LYS A 84 8.53 -17.38 -9.03
C LYS A 84 8.17 -16.57 -7.80
N VAL A 85 8.54 -15.28 -7.73
CA VAL A 85 8.16 -14.41 -6.63
C VAL A 85 6.64 -14.30 -6.58
N ALA A 86 6.06 -14.84 -5.52
CA ALA A 86 4.63 -14.76 -5.27
C ALA A 86 4.36 -13.63 -4.27
N VAL A 87 3.42 -12.76 -4.60
CA VAL A 87 2.93 -11.70 -3.71
C VAL A 87 1.44 -11.85 -3.54
N SER A 88 0.99 -11.98 -2.28
CA SER A 88 -0.44 -11.96 -1.93
C SER A 88 -0.79 -10.60 -1.34
N GLY A 89 -1.85 -9.96 -1.83
CA GLY A 89 -2.34 -8.70 -1.25
C GLY A 89 -2.63 -7.58 -2.24
N GLY A 90 -3.15 -7.89 -3.43
CA GLY A 90 -3.62 -6.87 -4.38
C GLY A 90 -2.51 -6.04 -5.05
N GLY A 91 -1.30 -6.58 -5.10
CA GLY A 91 -0.21 -6.01 -5.89
C GLY A 91 0.49 -7.06 -6.74
N ASN A 92 1.16 -6.58 -7.77
CA ASN A 92 1.90 -7.36 -8.73
C ASN A 92 3.39 -7.02 -8.62
N VAL A 93 4.22 -8.06 -8.59
CA VAL A 93 5.66 -7.94 -8.79
C VAL A 93 5.98 -8.46 -10.18
N PHE A 94 6.78 -7.69 -10.91
CA PHE A 94 7.22 -8.02 -12.25
C PHE A 94 8.74 -7.97 -12.32
N CYS A 95 9.33 -9.03 -12.87
CA CYS A 95 10.77 -9.17 -13.06
C CYS A 95 11.07 -9.20 -14.56
N PRO A 96 11.40 -8.07 -15.20
CA PRO A 96 11.71 -8.04 -16.64
C PRO A 96 12.97 -8.83 -17.02
N GLY A 97 13.83 -9.14 -16.06
CA GLY A 97 15.07 -9.88 -16.29
C GLY A 97 16.27 -9.26 -15.60
N ASN A 98 17.42 -9.88 -15.83
CA ASN A 98 18.71 -9.37 -15.41
C ASN A 98 19.09 -8.10 -16.19
N THR A 99 19.52 -7.06 -15.49
CA THR A 99 19.98 -5.78 -16.09
C THR A 99 21.48 -5.73 -16.34
N SER A 100 22.25 -6.70 -15.84
CA SER A 100 23.69 -6.81 -16.08
C SER A 100 24.03 -8.10 -16.83
N VAL A 101 24.48 -7.95 -18.09
CA VAL A 101 24.95 -9.07 -18.93
C VAL A 101 26.29 -9.65 -18.46
N ASP A 102 26.91 -9.07 -17.44
CA ASP A 102 28.17 -9.53 -16.90
C ASP A 102 28.03 -10.92 -16.27
N ASP A 103 28.93 -11.84 -16.63
CA ASP A 103 28.91 -13.24 -16.18
C ASP A 103 29.14 -13.42 -14.68
N TRP A 104 29.71 -12.40 -14.03
CA TRP A 104 30.17 -12.47 -12.64
C TRP A 104 29.30 -11.71 -11.63
N LYS A 105 28.34 -10.87 -12.08
CA LYS A 105 27.37 -10.19 -11.22
C LYS A 105 26.01 -10.12 -11.91
N LYS A 106 25.05 -10.90 -11.42
CA LYS A 106 23.67 -10.88 -11.92
C LYS A 106 22.86 -9.91 -11.06
N ASN A 107 22.33 -8.86 -11.68
CA ASN A 107 21.46 -7.87 -11.04
C ASN A 107 20.05 -8.00 -11.61
N ILE A 108 19.11 -8.42 -10.78
CA ILE A 108 17.72 -8.54 -11.20
C ILE A 108 16.97 -7.26 -10.88
N LEU A 109 16.36 -6.65 -11.90
CA LEU A 109 15.44 -5.54 -11.71
C LEU A 109 14.07 -6.08 -11.31
N ILE A 110 13.51 -5.49 -10.26
CA ILE A 110 12.22 -5.83 -9.69
C ILE A 110 11.33 -4.60 -9.78
N ARG A 111 10.16 -4.74 -10.40
CA ARG A 111 9.13 -3.71 -10.44
C ARG A 111 7.95 -4.16 -9.60
N ALA A 112 7.42 -3.28 -8.76
CA ALA A 112 6.22 -3.57 -7.99
C ALA A 112 5.17 -2.48 -8.21
N ASN A 113 3.95 -2.93 -8.45
CA ASN A 113 2.77 -2.09 -8.52
C ASN A 113 1.67 -2.70 -7.64
N ILE A 114 0.73 -1.88 -7.20
CA ILE A 114 -0.43 -2.25 -6.39
C ILE A 114 -1.68 -1.71 -7.08
N ASN A 115 -2.76 -2.46 -6.95
CA ASN A 115 -4.02 -2.14 -7.62
C ASN A 115 -4.47 -0.70 -7.29
N GLY A 116 -4.71 0.09 -8.35
CA GLY A 116 -5.16 1.48 -8.25
C GLY A 116 -4.04 2.53 -8.23
N MET A 117 -2.78 2.14 -8.38
CA MET A 117 -1.65 3.05 -8.60
C MET A 117 -1.36 3.19 -10.12
N PRO A 118 -1.10 4.41 -10.63
CA PRO A 118 -0.70 4.60 -12.03
C PRO A 118 0.62 3.90 -12.37
N ASP A 119 0.79 3.43 -13.60
CA ASP A 119 2.03 2.74 -14.00
C ASP A 119 3.28 3.62 -13.92
N ALA A 120 3.13 4.93 -14.09
CA ALA A 120 4.22 5.92 -13.91
C ALA A 120 4.79 5.93 -12.49
N ASP A 121 4.00 5.45 -11.53
CA ASP A 121 4.27 5.45 -10.10
C ASP A 121 4.79 4.07 -9.62
N THR A 122 4.94 3.11 -10.53
CA THR A 122 5.52 1.78 -10.28
C THR A 122 6.87 1.91 -9.60
N GLN A 123 7.02 1.27 -8.45
CA GLN A 123 8.29 1.28 -7.72
C GLN A 123 9.25 0.28 -8.35
N THR A 124 10.53 0.63 -8.42
CA THR A 124 11.59 -0.22 -8.96
C THR A 124 12.67 -0.44 -7.91
N GLY A 125 13.13 -1.66 -7.79
CA GLY A 125 14.24 -2.06 -6.95
C GLY A 125 15.15 -3.05 -7.66
N TYR A 126 16.27 -3.34 -7.02
CA TYR A 126 17.30 -4.19 -7.58
C TYR A 126 17.66 -5.26 -6.56
N TRP A 127 17.89 -6.48 -7.04
CA TRP A 127 18.47 -7.54 -6.24
C TRP A 127 19.78 -7.97 -6.90
N ASN A 128 20.85 -7.97 -6.12
CA ASN A 128 22.14 -8.45 -6.58
C ASN A 128 22.36 -9.85 -6.01
N SER A 129 22.81 -10.76 -6.86
CA SER A 129 23.19 -12.10 -6.42
C SER A 129 24.28 -12.03 -5.34
N PRO A 130 24.11 -12.71 -4.19
CA PRO A 130 25.18 -12.90 -3.23
C PRO A 130 26.37 -13.60 -3.88
N GLU A 131 27.58 -13.15 -3.51
CA GLU A 131 28.84 -13.83 -3.85
C GLU A 131 28.79 -15.31 -3.43
#